data_AF-A0A3M1VX12-F1
#
_entry.id   AF-A0A3M1VX12-F1
#
_cell.length_a   1.000
_cell.length_b   1.000
_cell.length_c   1.000
_cell.angle_alpha   90.00
_cell.angle_beta   90.00
_cell.angle_gamma   90.00
#
_symmetry.space_group_name_H-M   'P 1'
#
loop_
_entity.id
_entity.type
_entity.pdbx_description
1 polymer ?
#
loop_
_entity_poly.entity_id
_entity_poly.type
_entity_poly.pdbx_seq_one_letter_code
_entity_poly.pdbx_strand_id
1 'polypeptide(L)'
;MPDIQAVAPVDLAEGLQRAGNDRAFYKELLEMLVADLPRQAAEMRTALERGDLEALRRTAHAVKGAAASLAAGTARELAFQIETFARSGRPDGIAPLITDLEQEGERLRAFAGEL
;
A
#
# COMPACT_ATOMS: atom_id res chain seq x y z
N MET A 1 19.01 4.67 6.34
CA MET A 1 17.70 4.27 5.76
C MET A 1 17.50 5.15 4.53
N PRO A 2 17.10 4.61 3.37
CA PRO A 2 16.94 5.42 2.17
C PRO A 2 15.80 6.43 2.37
N ASP A 3 16.02 7.62 1.85
CA ASP A 3 15.10 8.75 1.89
C ASP A 3 13.89 8.45 0.99
N ILE A 4 12.78 8.01 1.60
CA ILE A 4 11.51 7.69 0.93
C ILE A 4 10.72 8.94 0.50
N GLN A 5 11.24 10.14 0.77
CA GLN A 5 10.54 11.40 0.53
C GLN A 5 10.73 11.96 -0.88
N ALA A 6 11.77 11.56 -1.61
CA ALA A 6 12.12 12.13 -2.92
C ALA A 6 11.59 11.38 -4.16
N VAL A 7 11.00 10.19 -4.00
CA VAL A 7 10.50 9.38 -5.12
C VAL A 7 8.98 9.57 -5.25
N ALA A 8 8.50 9.73 -6.49
CA ALA A 8 7.08 9.84 -6.78
C ALA A 8 6.33 8.62 -6.21
N PRO A 9 5.16 8.81 -5.56
CA PRO A 9 4.44 7.72 -4.89
C PRO A 9 3.92 6.66 -5.89
N VAL A 10 3.74 7.05 -7.15
CA VAL A 10 3.35 6.19 -8.28
C VAL A 10 4.18 6.50 -9.52
N ASP A 11 4.44 5.48 -10.32
CA ASP A 11 4.84 5.66 -11.72
C ASP A 11 3.58 5.87 -12.56
N LEU A 12 3.23 7.14 -12.80
CA LEU A 12 2.02 7.49 -13.53
C LEU A 12 2.02 6.94 -14.97
N ALA A 13 3.17 6.85 -15.63
CA ALA A 13 3.24 6.36 -17.01
C ALA A 13 2.91 4.87 -17.06
N GLU A 14 3.52 4.07 -16.19
CA GLU A 14 3.23 2.64 -16.07
C GLU A 14 1.79 2.39 -15.58
N GLY A 15 1.35 3.15 -14.58
CA GLY A 15 0.00 3.08 -14.03
C GLY A 15 -1.08 3.35 -15.08
N LEU A 16 -0.89 4.40 -15.89
CA LEU A 16 -1.80 4.71 -17.00
C LEU A 16 -1.78 3.62 -18.06
N GLN A 17 -0.61 3.09 -18.43
CA GLN A 17 -0.55 1.98 -19.40
C GLN A 17 -1.35 0.76 -18.92
N ARG A 18 -1.28 0.42 -17.63
CA ARG A 18 -2.09 -0.65 -17.03
C ARG A 18 -3.58 -0.34 -17.01
N ALA A 19 -3.95 0.93 -16.86
CA ALA A 19 -5.33 1.42 -16.93
C ALA A 19 -5.84 1.65 -18.37
N GLY A 20 -5.13 1.17 -19.41
CA GLY A 20 -5.56 1.36 -20.80
C GLY A 20 -5.35 2.79 -21.32
N ASN A 21 -4.43 3.53 -20.72
CA ASN A 21 -4.12 4.94 -20.96
C ASN A 21 -5.29 5.89 -20.63
N ASP A 22 -6.23 5.45 -19.79
CA ASP A 22 -7.37 6.23 -19.32
C ASP A 22 -7.05 6.85 -17.95
N ARG A 23 -6.87 8.17 -17.95
CA ARG A 23 -6.55 8.95 -16.74
C ARG A 23 -7.70 9.00 -15.74
N ALA A 24 -8.94 9.10 -16.22
CA ALA A 24 -10.10 9.17 -15.35
C ALA A 24 -10.28 7.83 -14.62
N PHE A 25 -10.18 6.73 -15.37
CA PHE A 25 -10.24 5.39 -14.80
C PHE A 25 -9.09 5.12 -13.81
N TYR A 26 -7.86 5.52 -14.16
CA TYR A 26 -6.72 5.40 -13.25
C TYR A 26 -6.93 6.17 -11.94
N LYS A 27 -7.44 7.40 -12.04
CA LYS A 27 -7.77 8.23 -10.87
C LYS A 27 -8.81 7.55 -9.97
N GLU A 28 -9.90 7.03 -10.54
CA GLU A 28 -10.92 6.32 -9.76
C GLU A 28 -10.35 5.10 -9.02
N LEU A 29 -9.51 4.31 -9.70
CA LEU A 29 -8.85 3.16 -9.07
C LEU A 29 -7.91 3.60 -7.93
N LEU A 30 -7.17 4.68 -8.13
CA LEU A 30 -6.28 5.24 -7.11
C LEU A 30 -7.06 5.77 -5.90
N GLU A 31 -8.16 6.48 -6.13
CA GLU A 31 -9.07 6.97 -5.09
C GLU A 31 -9.69 5.81 -4.28
N MET A 32 -10.09 4.72 -4.95
CA MET A 32 -10.59 3.52 -4.27
C MET A 32 -9.51 2.85 -3.40
N LEU A 33 -8.27 2.75 -3.90
CA LEU A 33 -7.17 2.18 -3.12
C LEU A 33 -6.91 3.00 -1.84
N VAL A 34 -6.78 4.32 -1.97
CA VAL A 34 -6.47 5.19 -0.82
C VAL A 34 -7.63 5.32 0.16
N ALA A 35 -8.87 5.14 -0.29
CA ALA A 35 -10.02 5.08 0.59
C ALA A 35 -10.06 3.79 1.43
N ASP A 36 -9.59 2.66 0.89
CA ASP A 36 -9.58 1.37 1.60
C ASP A 36 -8.32 1.17 2.48
N LEU A 37 -7.22 1.85 2.17
CA LEU A 37 -5.94 1.75 2.90
C LEU A 37 -6.06 1.98 4.42
N PRO A 38 -6.74 3.03 4.93
CA PRO A 38 -6.90 3.23 6.38
C PRO A 38 -7.63 2.07 7.06
N ARG A 39 -8.66 1.52 6.40
CA ARG A 39 -9.42 0.37 6.88
C ARG A 39 -8.52 -0.87 6.94
N GLN A 40 -7.77 -1.13 5.87
CA GLN A 40 -6.83 -2.26 5.79
C GLN A 40 -5.69 -2.14 6.81
N ALA A 41 -5.16 -0.93 7.03
CA ALA A 41 -4.13 -0.68 8.05
C ALA A 41 -4.65 -0.95 9.47
N ALA A 42 -5.89 -0.52 9.78
CA ALA A 42 -6.53 -0.83 11.05
C ALA A 42 -6.76 -2.35 11.25
N GLU A 43 -7.15 -3.06 10.18
CA GLU A 43 -7.26 -4.52 10.20
C GLU A 43 -5.89 -5.19 10.44
N MET A 44 -4.82 -4.71 9.81
CA MET A 44 -3.46 -5.21 10.04
C MET A 44 -3.00 -4.96 11.48
N ARG A 45 -3.26 -3.77 12.04
CA ARG A 45 -2.93 -3.48 13.45
C ARG A 45 -3.66 -4.42 14.40
N THR A 46 -4.97 -4.60 14.19
CA THR A 46 -5.79 -5.51 15.00
C THR A 46 -5.28 -6.96 14.89
N ALA A 47 -4.92 -7.40 13.68
CA ALA A 47 -4.35 -8.74 13.46
C ALA A 47 -3.00 -8.90 14.17
N LEU A 48 -2.15 -7.86 14.13
CA LEU A 48 -0.87 -7.85 14.82
C LEU A 48 -1.04 -7.95 16.34
N GLU A 49 -1.96 -7.18 16.92
CA GLU A 49 -2.28 -7.22 18.36
C GLU A 49 -2.82 -8.57 18.81
N ARG A 50 -3.58 -9.26 17.95
CA ARG A 50 -4.12 -10.60 18.20
C ARG A 50 -3.12 -11.73 17.92
N GLY A 51 -1.95 -11.42 17.37
CA GLY A 51 -0.98 -12.42 16.90
C GLY A 51 -1.45 -13.22 15.68
N ASP A 52 -2.46 -12.74 14.96
CA ASP A 52 -3.00 -13.38 13.76
C ASP A 52 -2.18 -12.99 12.53
N LEU A 53 -1.01 -13.62 12.40
CA LEU A 53 -0.09 -13.39 11.29
C LEU A 53 -0.67 -13.83 9.94
N GLU A 54 -1.64 -14.76 9.93
CA GLU A 54 -2.28 -15.19 8.69
C GLU A 54 -3.23 -14.11 8.16
N ALA A 55 -4.06 -13.52 9.01
CA ALA A 55 -4.90 -12.39 8.64
C ALA A 55 -4.04 -11.23 8.14
N LEU A 56 -2.96 -10.91 8.86
CA LEU A 56 -2.03 -9.85 8.49
C LEU A 56 -1.40 -10.08 7.11
N ARG A 57 -0.96 -11.32 6.84
CA ARG A 57 -0.44 -11.73 5.52
C ARG A 57 -1.48 -11.54 4.41
N ARG A 58 -2.74 -11.94 4.65
CA ARG A 58 -3.81 -11.84 3.65
C ARG A 58 -4.15 -10.38 3.32
N THR A 59 -4.28 -9.53 4.34
CA THR A 59 -4.54 -8.10 4.14
C THR A 59 -3.37 -7.43 3.41
N ALA A 60 -2.14 -7.73 3.80
CA ALA A 60 -0.94 -7.21 3.12
C ALA A 60 -0.84 -7.67 1.67
N HIS A 61 -1.20 -8.92 1.39
CA HIS A 61 -1.26 -9.46 0.02
C HIS A 61 -2.24 -8.69 -0.86
N ALA A 62 -3.43 -8.37 -0.33
CA ALA A 62 -4.45 -7.61 -1.05
C ALA A 62 -3.97 -6.19 -1.38
N VAL A 63 -3.40 -5.47 -0.39
CA VAL A 63 -2.80 -4.15 -0.60
C VAL A 63 -1.73 -4.20 -1.67
N LYS A 64 -0.81 -5.18 -1.58
CA LYS A 64 0.28 -5.35 -2.54
C LYS A 64 -0.24 -5.51 -3.96
N GLY A 65 -1.30 -6.30 -4.16
CA GLY A 65 -1.92 -6.52 -5.45
C GLY A 65 -2.50 -5.23 -6.03
N ALA A 66 -3.27 -4.49 -5.23
CA ALA A 66 -3.86 -3.22 -5.67
C ALA A 66 -2.78 -2.15 -5.98
N ALA A 67 -1.78 -2.02 -5.10
CA ALA A 67 -0.64 -1.12 -5.31
C ALA A 67 0.18 -1.49 -6.57
N ALA A 68 0.39 -2.79 -6.83
CA ALA A 68 1.06 -3.25 -8.04
C ALA A 68 0.28 -2.89 -9.31
N SER A 69 -1.04 -3.06 -9.32
CA SER A 69 -1.88 -2.67 -10.46
C SER A 69 -1.77 -1.19 -10.81
N LEU A 70 -1.61 -0.34 -9.80
CA LEU A 70 -1.51 1.12 -9.94
C LEU A 70 -0.08 1.65 -10.10
N ALA A 71 0.91 0.76 -10.16
CA ALA A 71 2.33 1.12 -10.16
C ALA A 71 2.74 2.00 -8.96
N ALA A 72 2.09 1.80 -7.80
CA ALA A 72 2.43 2.42 -6.52
C ALA A 72 3.60 1.66 -5.88
N GLY A 73 4.82 1.96 -6.35
CA GLY A 73 6.04 1.23 -5.99
C GLY A 73 6.30 1.18 -4.49
N THR A 74 6.19 2.32 -3.81
CA THR A 74 6.43 2.43 -2.35
C THR A 74 5.40 1.63 -1.55
N ALA A 75 4.11 1.81 -1.83
CA ALA A 75 3.03 1.11 -1.14
C ALA A 75 3.12 -0.41 -1.35
N ARG A 76 3.48 -0.85 -2.57
CA ARG A 76 3.71 -2.25 -2.90
C ARG A 76 4.88 -2.82 -2.08
N GLU A 77 6.00 -2.11 -1.98
CA GLU A 77 7.18 -2.55 -1.21
C GLU A 77 6.86 -2.67 0.28
N LEU A 78 6.17 -1.69 0.86
CA LEU A 78 5.75 -1.72 2.26
C LEU A 78 4.82 -2.92 2.54
N ALA A 79 3.80 -3.11 1.69
CA ALA A 79 2.90 -4.27 1.80
C ALA A 79 3.64 -5.60 1.62
N PHE A 80 4.62 -5.68 0.73
CA PHE A 80 5.45 -6.86 0.54
C PHE A 80 6.32 -7.18 1.76
N GLN A 81 6.91 -6.16 2.40
CA GLN A 81 7.66 -6.34 3.64
C GLN A 81 6.74 -6.85 4.76
N ILE A 82 5.57 -6.23 4.96
CA ILE A 82 4.56 -6.67 5.94
C ILE A 82 4.18 -8.14 5.72
N GLU A 83 3.86 -8.52 4.48
CA GLU A 83 3.54 -9.90 4.09
C GLU A 83 4.69 -10.87 4.44
N THR A 84 5.93 -10.46 4.17
CA THR A 84 7.14 -11.26 4.42
C THR A 84 7.38 -11.46 5.91
N PHE A 85 7.31 -10.39 6.71
CA PHE A 85 7.46 -10.47 8.17
C PHE A 85 6.39 -11.36 8.81
N ALA A 86 5.13 -11.23 8.38
CA ALA A 86 4.06 -12.12 8.83
C ALA A 86 4.33 -13.58 8.46
N ARG A 87 4.74 -13.84 7.21
CA ARG A 87 5.05 -15.20 6.73
C ARG A 87 6.22 -15.83 7.49
N SER A 88 7.21 -15.04 7.87
CA SER A 88 8.38 -15.49 8.62
C SER A 88 8.12 -15.66 10.12
N GLY A 89 6.91 -15.38 10.61
CA GLY A 89 6.61 -15.49 12.05
C GLY A 89 7.27 -14.39 12.89
N ARG A 90 7.61 -13.25 12.27
CA ARG A 90 8.36 -12.15 12.90
C ARG A 90 7.48 -10.89 13.00
N PRO A 91 6.64 -10.76 14.03
CA PRO A 91 5.81 -9.57 14.23
C PRO A 91 6.64 -8.31 14.57
N ASP A 92 7.83 -8.50 15.16
CA ASP A 92 8.79 -7.41 15.42
C ASP A 92 9.21 -6.71 14.13
N GLY A 93 8.76 -5.47 13.97
CA GLY A 93 9.01 -4.64 12.79
C GLY A 93 7.80 -4.42 11.89
N ILE A 94 6.67 -5.09 12.14
CA ILE A 94 5.45 -4.90 11.33
C ILE A 94 4.74 -3.58 11.68
N ALA A 95 4.66 -3.22 12.96
CA ALA A 95 4.01 -2.00 13.42
C ALA A 95 4.53 -0.70 12.74
N PRO A 96 5.85 -0.45 12.63
CA PRO A 96 6.34 0.72 11.90
C PRO A 96 5.99 0.65 10.41
N LEU A 97 6.07 -0.53 9.77
CA LEU A 97 5.72 -0.69 8.36
C LEU A 97 4.24 -0.38 8.06
N ILE A 98 3.32 -0.75 8.96
CA ILE A 98 1.90 -0.38 8.82
C ILE A 98 1.74 1.13 8.88
N THR A 99 2.49 1.80 9.76
CA THR A 99 2.46 3.26 9.89
C THR A 99 3.02 3.95 8.65
N ASP A 100 4.13 3.43 8.10
CA ASP A 100 4.70 3.92 6.84
C ASP A 100 3.71 3.72 5.67
N LEU A 101 2.98 2.60 5.65
CA LEU A 101 1.96 2.32 4.64
C LEU A 101 0.79 3.31 4.70
N GLU A 102 0.33 3.67 5.91
CA GLU A 102 -0.69 4.71 6.10
C GLU A 102 -0.21 6.08 5.59
N GLN A 103 1.03 6.45 5.90
CA GLN A 103 1.61 7.71 5.40
C GLN A 103 1.71 7.73 3.88
N GLU A 104 2.13 6.62 3.27
CA GLU A 104 2.19 6.51 1.82
C GLU A 104 0.77 6.56 1.19
N GLY A 105 -0.24 6.01 1.86
CA GLY A 105 -1.65 6.14 1.46
C GLY A 105 -2.11 7.60 1.38
N GLU A 106 -1.73 8.43 2.36
CA GLU A 106 -2.03 9.86 2.33
C GLU A 106 -1.28 10.59 1.20
N ARG A 107 -0.04 10.19 0.88
CA ARG A 107 0.71 10.73 -0.27
C ARG A 107 0.05 10.37 -1.61
N LEU A 108 -0.40 9.12 -1.74
CA LEU A 108 -1.16 8.66 -2.92
C LEU A 108 -2.47 9.44 -3.06
N ARG A 109 -3.14 9.73 -1.94
CA ARG A 109 -4.39 10.49 -1.91
C ARG A 109 -4.20 11.93 -2.36
N ALA A 110 -3.13 12.59 -1.88
CA ALA A 110 -2.77 13.93 -2.34
C ALA A 110 -2.48 13.94 -3.85
N PHE A 111 -1.71 12.95 -4.33
CA PHE A 111 -1.39 12.80 -5.75
C PHE A 111 -2.64 12.56 -6.61
N ALA A 112 -3.59 11.75 -6.14
CA ALA A 112 -4.88 11.53 -6.83
C ALA A 112 -5.71 12.81 -6.96
N GLY A 113 -5.63 13.71 -5.97
CA GLY A 113 -6.29 15.01 -6.01
C GLY A 113 -5.72 15.96 -7.06
N GLU A 114 -4.43 15.81 -7.40
CA GLU A 114 -3.71 16.64 -8.38
C GLU A 114 -3.79 16.09 -9.82
N LEU A 115 -4.23 14.84 -10.00
CA LEU A 115 -4.45 14.13 -11.27
C LEU A 115 -5.72 14.58 -12.00
#